data_AF-A0A9D7MKZ6-F1
#
_entry.id   AF-A0A9D7MKZ6-F1
#
_cell.length_a   1.000
_cell.length_b   1.000
_cell.length_c   1.000
_cell.angle_alpha   90.00
_cell.angle_beta   90.00
_cell.angle_gamma   90.00
#
_symmetry.space_group_name_H-M   'P 1'
#
loop_
_entity.id
_entity.type
_entity.pdbx_description
1 polymer ?
#
loop_
_entity_poly.entity_id
_entity_poly.type
_entity_poly.pdbx_seq_one_letter_code
_entity_poly.pdbx_strand_id
1 'polypeptide(L)'
;MVLFKKSLFWWIIAFIFTLSIAYYQRVTGPTYPVSGKIIINERLIEYKLLTSSESHIPAEIVISGNVKGISGKSEYRRFKSNDQWQTADFNSDGEKLKAGLPPQPPAGKLEYIVILNDGMKEYLITEEPVVIRFKGAVPLYILIPHVIFMFTAMLFSTRTGIEALRKGPSLKWMTLATLILLGLGGMLLGPIVQKFAFGEFWTGWPFGQDLTDNKTLIAFAAWFIAYLRVRKDASNRGWVIAASIILLSIFLIPHSMFGSELDHTTGEVKTGR
;
A
#
# COMPACT_ATOMS: atom_id res chain seq x y z
N MET A 1 14.78 -1.99 -38.45
CA MET A 1 14.61 -0.69 -37.75
C MET A 1 13.14 -0.32 -37.45
N VAL A 2 12.21 -0.42 -38.41
CA VAL A 2 10.78 -0.04 -38.21
C VAL A 2 10.05 -0.92 -37.17
N LEU A 3 10.26 -2.24 -37.16
CA LEU A 3 9.65 -3.15 -36.17
C LEU A 3 10.15 -2.89 -34.74
N PHE A 4 11.43 -2.55 -34.57
CA PHE A 4 12.00 -2.16 -33.28
C PHE A 4 11.42 -0.85 -32.76
N LYS A 5 11.27 0.18 -33.62
CA LYS A 5 10.60 1.44 -33.27
C LYS A 5 9.14 1.20 -32.83
N LYS A 6 8.42 0.31 -33.53
CA LYS A 6 7.06 -0.10 -33.15
C LYS A 6 7.04 -0.85 -31.82
N SER A 7 7.97 -1.74 -31.55
CA SER A 7 8.05 -2.48 -30.28
C SER A 7 8.34 -1.55 -29.10
N LEU A 8 9.30 -0.64 -29.26
CA LEU A 8 9.68 0.34 -28.24
C LEU A 8 8.52 1.27 -27.87
N PHE A 9 7.73 1.71 -28.86
CA PHE A 9 6.55 2.52 -28.63
C PHE A 9 5.55 1.87 -27.66
N TRP A 10 5.27 0.57 -27.80
CA TRP A 10 4.35 -0.13 -26.89
C TRP A 10 4.94 -0.39 -25.51
N TRP A 11 6.27 -0.51 -25.40
CA TRP A 11 6.94 -0.53 -24.10
C TRP A 11 6.81 0.81 -23.38
N ILE A 12 7.00 1.93 -24.09
CA ILE A 12 6.82 3.27 -23.53
C ILE A 12 5.37 3.46 -23.05
N ILE A 13 4.37 3.08 -23.86
CA ILE A 13 2.96 3.15 -23.45
C ILE A 13 2.70 2.29 -22.22
N ALA A 14 3.15 1.03 -22.22
CA ALA A 14 2.95 0.14 -21.08
C ALA A 14 3.64 0.68 -19.82
N PHE A 15 4.81 1.30 -19.96
CA PHE A 15 5.54 1.92 -18.87
C PHE A 15 4.80 3.12 -18.28
N ILE A 16 4.37 4.07 -19.12
CA ILE A 16 3.59 5.23 -18.67
C ILE A 16 2.30 4.77 -17.98
N PHE A 17 1.58 3.81 -18.57
CA PHE A 17 0.37 3.26 -17.98
C PHE A 17 0.63 2.62 -16.62
N THR A 18 1.69 1.80 -16.51
CA THR A 18 2.07 1.16 -15.24
C THR A 18 2.43 2.19 -14.17
N LEU A 19 3.16 3.25 -14.54
CA LEU A 19 3.46 4.36 -13.63
C LEU A 19 2.19 5.09 -13.16
N SER A 20 1.22 5.32 -14.04
CA SER A 20 -0.06 5.93 -13.66
C SER A 20 -0.81 5.08 -12.64
N ILE A 21 -0.85 3.75 -12.82
CA ILE A 21 -1.48 2.86 -11.83
C ILE A 21 -0.67 2.80 -10.53
N ALA A 22 0.65 2.75 -10.59
CA ALA A 22 1.52 2.78 -9.41
C ALA A 22 1.29 4.05 -8.57
N TYR A 23 1.17 5.20 -9.24
CA TYR A 23 0.83 6.46 -8.59
C TYR A 23 -0.56 6.40 -7.95
N TYR A 24 -1.57 5.95 -8.70
CA TYR A 24 -2.94 5.76 -8.19
C TYR A 24 -2.96 4.88 -6.93
N GLN A 25 -2.28 3.72 -6.96
CA GLN A 25 -2.17 2.83 -5.80
C GLN A 25 -1.50 3.49 -4.59
N ARG A 26 -0.47 4.33 -4.83
CA ARG A 26 0.24 5.02 -3.76
C ARG A 26 -0.66 6.03 -3.07
N VAL A 27 -1.42 6.83 -3.82
CA VAL A 27 -2.24 7.92 -3.27
C VAL A 27 -3.57 7.45 -2.70
N THR A 28 -4.12 6.34 -3.21
CA THR A 28 -5.36 5.73 -2.69
C THR A 28 -5.11 4.66 -1.63
N GLY A 29 -3.84 4.30 -1.39
CA GLY A 29 -3.49 3.28 -0.42
C GLY A 29 -3.71 3.74 1.03
N PRO A 30 -4.02 2.83 1.95
CA PRO A 30 -4.32 3.14 3.36
C PRO A 30 -3.09 3.64 4.14
N THR A 31 -1.89 3.52 3.57
CA THR A 31 -0.65 4.04 4.16
C THR A 31 -0.31 5.44 3.66
N TYR A 32 -1.15 6.05 2.82
CA TYR A 32 -0.94 7.42 2.38
C TYR A 32 -1.30 8.37 3.52
N PRO A 33 -0.41 9.31 3.89
CA PRO A 33 -0.63 10.19 5.02
C PRO A 33 -1.75 11.20 4.73
N VAL A 34 -2.58 11.49 5.72
CA VAL A 34 -3.59 12.55 5.64
C VAL A 34 -2.87 13.88 5.79
N SER A 35 -2.79 14.64 4.70
CA SER A 35 -2.06 15.91 4.66
C SER A 35 -3.02 17.03 4.30
N GLY A 36 -2.80 18.21 4.87
CA GLY A 36 -3.65 19.37 4.63
C GLY A 36 -3.01 20.65 5.14
N LYS A 37 -3.77 21.74 5.02
CA LYS A 37 -3.34 23.06 5.47
C LYS A 37 -4.46 23.73 6.25
N ILE A 38 -4.10 24.46 7.30
CA ILE A 38 -5.01 25.26 8.10
C ILE A 38 -4.40 26.65 8.32
N ILE A 39 -5.25 27.67 8.43
CA ILE A 39 -4.82 29.04 8.73
C ILE A 39 -5.16 29.32 10.20
N ILE A 40 -4.15 29.64 11.00
CA ILE A 40 -4.29 30.06 12.40
C ILE A 40 -3.58 31.39 12.56
N ASN A 41 -4.28 32.43 13.04
CA ASN A 41 -3.74 33.79 13.18
C ASN A 41 -3.04 34.30 11.91
N GLU A 42 -3.70 34.15 10.76
CA GLU A 42 -3.18 34.52 9.42
C GLU A 42 -1.90 33.78 9.00
N ARG A 43 -1.50 32.74 9.73
CA ARG A 43 -0.34 31.89 9.42
C ARG A 43 -0.80 30.57 8.83
N LEU A 44 -0.21 30.20 7.70
CA LEU A 44 -0.42 28.91 7.07
C LEU A 44 0.37 27.83 7.83
N ILE A 45 -0.33 26.79 8.27
CA ILE A 45 0.23 25.63 8.96
C ILE A 45 -0.05 24.41 8.10
N GLU A 46 0.99 23.63 7.85
CA GLU A 46 0.90 22.40 7.08
C GLU A 46 1.05 21.22 8.02
N TYR A 47 0.17 20.24 7.86
CA TYR A 47 0.18 19.02 8.67
C TYR A 47 0.29 17.79 7.79
N LYS A 48 0.94 16.76 8.34
CA LYS A 48 1.05 15.44 7.74
C LYS A 48 0.81 14.39 8.81
N LEU A 49 -0.40 13.84 8.81
CA LEU A 49 -0.87 12.86 9.77
C LEU A 49 -0.57 11.45 9.21
N LEU A 50 0.20 10.68 9.98
CA LEU A 50 0.66 9.34 9.59
C LEU A 50 -0.48 8.33 9.68
N THR A 51 -0.62 7.51 8.65
CA THR A 51 -1.56 6.36 8.60
C THR A 51 -0.84 5.01 8.71
N SER A 52 0.50 5.03 8.71
CA SER A 52 1.31 3.85 9.00
C SER A 52 2.63 4.21 9.70
N SER A 53 3.08 3.36 10.61
CA SER A 53 4.37 3.44 11.29
C SER A 53 4.99 2.06 11.48
N GLU A 54 6.30 2.02 11.77
CA GLU A 54 6.95 0.79 12.22
C GLU A 54 6.59 0.48 13.67
N SER A 55 6.49 -0.82 13.97
CA SER A 55 6.32 -1.32 15.32
C SER A 55 7.59 -1.03 16.14
N HIS A 56 7.44 -0.95 17.47
CA HIS A 56 8.54 -0.73 18.43
C HIS A 56 9.19 0.66 18.44
N ILE A 57 8.82 1.57 17.54
CA ILE A 57 9.19 2.99 17.61
C ILE A 57 7.95 3.88 17.79
N PRO A 58 8.04 4.99 18.54
CA PRO A 58 6.97 5.97 18.59
C PRO A 58 6.65 6.51 17.19
N ALA A 59 5.37 6.62 16.86
CA ALA A 59 4.97 7.24 15.60
C ALA A 59 4.96 8.76 15.77
N GLU A 60 5.93 9.43 15.14
CA GLU A 60 6.11 10.88 15.27
C GLU A 60 5.16 11.65 14.33
N ILE A 61 4.14 12.29 14.90
CA ILE A 61 3.29 13.24 14.20
C ILE A 61 4.02 14.58 14.12
N VAL A 62 4.14 15.11 12.92
CA VAL A 62 4.85 16.37 12.67
C VAL A 62 3.92 17.40 12.05
N ILE A 63 3.87 18.58 12.66
CA ILE A 63 3.19 19.76 12.15
C ILE A 63 4.26 20.81 11.88
N SER A 64 4.27 21.38 10.68
CA SER A 64 5.31 22.30 10.21
C SER A 64 4.70 23.64 9.80
N GLY A 65 5.52 24.69 9.86
CA GLY A 65 5.12 26.05 9.46
C GLY A 65 5.44 27.07 10.54
N ASN A 66 4.75 28.21 10.54
CA ASN A 66 4.96 29.25 11.55
C ASN A 66 4.19 28.94 12.84
N VAL A 67 4.66 27.91 13.55
CA VAL A 67 4.05 27.35 14.78
C VAL A 67 4.40 28.13 16.05
N LYS A 68 5.02 29.31 15.95
CA LYS A 68 5.41 30.11 17.12
C LYS A 68 4.18 30.56 17.92
N GLY A 69 4.15 30.19 19.20
CA GLY A 69 3.03 30.49 20.10
C GLY A 69 1.83 29.56 19.92
N ILE A 70 1.98 28.50 19.11
CA ILE A 70 0.95 27.47 18.94
C ILE A 70 1.38 26.25 19.74
N SER A 71 0.48 25.78 20.57
CA SER A 71 0.58 24.50 21.27
C SER A 71 -0.31 23.47 20.58
N GLY A 72 -0.09 22.19 20.87
CA GLY A 72 -0.93 21.14 20.33
C GLY A 72 -0.94 19.93 21.23
N LYS A 73 -2.02 19.16 21.11
CA LYS A 73 -2.14 17.84 21.72
C LYS A 73 -2.68 16.85 20.69
N SER A 74 -2.28 15.60 20.82
CA SER A 74 -2.92 14.49 20.13
C SER A 74 -3.67 13.65 21.13
N GLU A 75 -4.97 13.48 20.91
CA GLU A 75 -5.78 12.53 21.67
C GLU A 75 -5.81 11.21 20.89
N TYR A 76 -5.49 10.10 21.53
CA TYR A 76 -5.42 8.79 20.88
C TYR A 76 -5.95 7.67 21.77
N ARG A 77 -6.34 6.56 21.12
CA ARG A 77 -6.62 5.28 21.79
C ARG A 77 -6.45 4.12 20.81
N ARG A 78 -6.50 2.90 21.32
CA ARG A 78 -6.49 1.70 20.48
C ARG A 78 -7.76 1.65 19.60
N PHE A 79 -7.59 1.37 18.32
CA PHE A 79 -8.68 1.36 17.35
C PHE A 79 -9.68 0.24 17.68
N LYS A 80 -10.99 0.52 17.57
CA LYS A 80 -12.07 -0.42 17.95
C LYS A 80 -11.91 -1.00 19.37
N SER A 81 -11.42 -0.19 20.32
CA SER A 81 -11.34 -0.54 21.73
C SER A 81 -12.30 0.29 22.59
N ASN A 82 -12.59 -0.18 23.79
CA ASN A 82 -13.32 0.57 24.82
C ASN A 82 -12.38 1.40 25.71
N ASP A 83 -11.15 1.63 25.26
CA ASP A 83 -10.20 2.43 26.02
C ASP A 83 -10.65 3.89 26.11
N GLN A 84 -10.29 4.52 27.23
CA GLN A 84 -10.38 5.98 27.34
C GLN A 84 -9.33 6.62 26.44
N TRP A 85 -9.68 7.81 25.91
CA TRP A 85 -8.74 8.63 25.15
C TRP A 85 -7.58 9.07 26.05
N GLN A 86 -6.37 8.89 25.56
CA GLN A 86 -5.13 9.35 26.18
C GLN A 86 -4.58 10.53 25.38
N THR A 87 -3.73 11.34 26.01
CA THR A 87 -3.17 12.54 25.40
C THR A 87 -1.67 12.40 25.22
N ALA A 88 -1.16 12.85 24.08
CA ALA A 88 0.25 13.07 23.80
C ALA A 88 0.45 14.55 23.44
N ASP A 89 1.21 15.27 24.26
CA ASP A 89 1.48 16.68 24.02
C ASP A 89 2.51 16.87 22.91
N PHE A 90 2.32 17.92 22.12
CA PHE A 90 3.31 18.32 21.13
C PHE A 90 4.43 19.13 21.78
N ASN A 91 5.66 18.71 21.53
CA ASN A 91 6.84 19.50 21.84
C ASN A 91 7.20 20.40 20.67
N SER A 92 7.50 21.66 20.95
CA SER A 92 7.94 22.63 19.95
C SER A 92 9.46 22.71 19.90
N ASP A 93 10.03 22.64 18.70
CA ASP A 93 11.44 23.00 18.45
C ASP A 93 11.60 24.42 17.87
N GLY A 94 10.50 25.18 17.79
CA GLY A 94 10.43 26.54 17.25
C GLY A 94 10.03 26.62 15.77
N GLU A 95 10.27 25.57 14.98
CA GLU A 95 9.87 25.47 13.57
C GLU A 95 8.78 24.40 13.34
N LYS A 96 8.73 23.41 14.22
CA LYS A 96 7.84 22.26 14.14
C LYS A 96 7.26 21.95 15.51
N LEU A 97 6.06 21.37 15.47
CA LEU A 97 5.46 20.69 16.60
C LEU A 97 5.55 19.19 16.34
N LYS A 98 6.05 18.44 17.33
CA LYS A 98 6.19 16.98 17.27
C LYS A 98 5.51 16.30 18.44
N ALA A 99 4.68 15.30 18.18
CA ALA A 99 4.11 14.43 19.20
C ALA A 99 4.37 12.96 18.84
N GLY A 100 4.71 12.14 19.83
CA GLY A 100 4.91 10.71 19.65
C GLY A 100 3.69 9.92 20.10
N LEU A 101 3.05 9.19 19.18
CA LEU A 101 2.09 8.15 19.56
C LEU A 101 2.86 6.91 20.05
N PRO A 102 2.35 6.20 21.07
CA PRO A 102 3.06 5.05 21.62
C PRO A 102 3.18 3.93 20.57
N PRO A 103 4.32 3.21 20.56
CA PRO A 103 4.50 2.08 19.67
C PRO A 103 3.42 1.02 19.90
N GLN A 104 2.99 0.37 18.83
CA GLN A 104 2.12 -0.81 18.89
C GLN A 104 2.82 -2.04 18.33
N PRO A 105 2.41 -3.26 18.74
CA PRO A 105 2.83 -4.48 18.07
C PRO A 105 2.38 -4.50 16.60
N PRO A 106 2.97 -5.38 15.77
CA PRO A 106 2.53 -5.59 14.39
C PRO A 106 1.02 -5.82 14.28
N ALA A 107 0.40 -5.25 13.23
CA ALA A 107 -1.06 -5.23 13.01
C ALA A 107 -1.88 -4.45 14.06
N GLY A 108 -1.24 -3.89 15.09
CA GLY A 108 -1.88 -2.93 16.00
C GLY A 108 -2.29 -1.65 15.28
N LYS A 109 -3.41 -1.07 15.71
CA LYS A 109 -3.92 0.20 15.19
C LYS A 109 -4.25 1.15 16.33
N LEU A 110 -3.92 2.43 16.14
CA LEU A 110 -4.43 3.51 16.97
C LEU A 110 -5.36 4.37 16.12
N GLU A 111 -6.37 4.95 16.76
CA GLU A 111 -7.06 6.11 16.23
C GLU A 111 -6.65 7.34 17.03
N TYR A 112 -6.44 8.45 16.34
CA TYR A 112 -5.99 9.68 16.97
C TYR A 112 -6.55 10.92 16.28
N ILE A 113 -6.67 11.97 17.08
CA ILE A 113 -7.10 13.30 16.69
C ILE A 113 -5.97 14.27 17.02
N VAL A 114 -5.82 15.32 16.23
CA VAL A 114 -4.88 16.40 16.51
C VAL A 114 -5.64 17.69 16.74
N ILE A 115 -5.33 18.34 17.86
CA ILE A 115 -5.92 19.60 18.28
C ILE A 115 -4.78 20.60 18.44
N LEU A 116 -4.86 21.70 17.71
CA LEU A 116 -3.95 22.85 17.86
C LEU A 116 -4.61 23.95 18.68
N ASN A 117 -3.82 24.71 19.42
CA ASN A 117 -4.31 25.79 20.27
C ASN A 117 -3.36 26.99 20.18
N ASP A 118 -3.91 28.17 19.94
CA ASP A 118 -3.17 29.43 19.78
C ASP A 118 -3.14 30.31 21.05
N GLY A 119 -3.63 29.77 22.16
CA GLY A 119 -3.82 30.45 23.45
C GLY A 119 -5.25 30.98 23.67
N MET A 120 -6.05 31.14 22.61
CA MET A 120 -7.42 31.66 22.69
C MET A 120 -8.46 30.64 22.22
N LYS A 121 -8.15 29.86 21.18
CA LYS A 121 -9.08 28.95 20.53
C LYS A 121 -8.41 27.62 20.20
N GLU A 122 -9.20 26.55 20.27
CA GLU A 122 -8.82 25.22 19.78
C GLU A 122 -9.24 25.02 18.32
N TYR A 123 -8.36 24.39 17.56
CA TYR A 123 -8.49 24.07 16.16
C TYR A 123 -8.35 22.56 15.97
N LEU A 124 -9.45 21.92 15.62
CA LEU A 124 -9.47 20.51 15.26
C LEU A 124 -8.91 20.35 13.84
N ILE A 125 -7.86 19.54 13.68
CA ILE A 125 -7.17 19.39 12.39
C ILE A 125 -7.92 18.44 11.44
N THR A 126 -8.59 17.43 11.98
CA THR A 126 -9.44 16.49 11.23
C THR A 126 -10.75 16.27 11.98
N GLU A 127 -11.87 16.34 11.27
CA GLU A 127 -13.20 16.09 11.84
C GLU A 127 -13.38 14.63 12.28
N GLU A 128 -12.79 13.70 11.52
CA GLU A 128 -12.76 12.29 11.85
C GLU A 128 -11.37 11.87 12.41
N PRO A 129 -11.32 10.92 13.36
CA PRO A 129 -10.06 10.36 13.84
C PRO A 129 -9.25 9.71 12.71
N VAL A 130 -7.95 9.99 12.68
CA VAL A 130 -7.03 9.32 11.77
C VAL A 130 -6.65 7.96 12.34
N VAL A 131 -6.75 6.92 11.52
CA VAL A 131 -6.33 5.57 11.88
C VAL A 131 -4.90 5.32 11.41
N ILE A 132 -4.00 5.01 12.34
CA ILE A 132 -2.62 4.62 12.06
C ILE A 132 -2.42 3.13 12.31
N ARG A 133 -1.79 2.44 11.34
CA ARG A 133 -1.47 1.01 11.44
C ARG A 133 0.03 0.77 11.61
N PHE A 134 0.37 -0.09 12.56
CA PHE A 134 1.74 -0.47 12.86
C PHE A 134 2.12 -1.78 12.16
N LYS A 135 3.35 -1.84 11.64
CA LYS A 135 3.91 -3.02 10.98
C LYS A 135 5.35 -3.27 11.42
N GLY A 136 5.78 -4.52 11.44
CA GLY A 136 7.19 -4.85 11.68
C GLY A 136 8.11 -4.26 10.60
N ALA A 137 9.38 -4.07 10.97
CA ALA A 137 10.39 -3.60 10.04
C ALA A 137 10.70 -4.70 9.01
N VAL A 138 10.60 -4.36 7.72
CA VAL A 138 10.91 -5.30 6.63
C VAL A 138 12.29 -4.96 6.08
N PRO A 139 13.24 -5.91 6.06
CA PRO A 139 14.57 -5.65 5.53
C PRO A 139 14.53 -5.15 4.09
N LEU A 140 15.26 -4.07 3.79
CA LEU A 140 15.24 -3.42 2.48
C LEU A 140 15.70 -4.36 1.35
N TYR A 141 16.63 -5.27 1.64
CA TYR A 141 17.09 -6.27 0.67
C TYR A 141 16.01 -7.31 0.29
N ILE A 142 14.88 -7.35 0.98
CA ILE A 142 13.70 -8.16 0.64
C ILE A 142 12.62 -7.28 0.01
N LEU A 143 12.34 -6.13 0.64
CA LEU A 143 11.29 -5.22 0.20
C LEU A 143 11.58 -4.64 -1.19
N ILE A 144 12.83 -4.22 -1.46
CA ILE A 144 13.21 -3.63 -2.74
C ILE A 144 13.03 -4.64 -3.87
N PRO A 145 13.58 -5.88 -3.81
CA PRO A 145 13.30 -6.89 -4.82
C PRO A 145 11.82 -7.19 -4.99
N HIS A 146 11.06 -7.33 -3.90
CA HIS A 146 9.61 -7.59 -3.96
C HIS A 146 8.90 -6.52 -4.81
N VAL A 147 9.14 -5.24 -4.50
CA VAL A 147 8.54 -4.11 -5.21
C VAL A 147 8.95 -4.08 -6.68
N ILE A 148 10.24 -4.32 -6.97
CA ILE A 148 10.74 -4.38 -8.35
C ILE A 148 10.06 -5.51 -9.14
N PHE A 149 9.97 -6.71 -8.57
CA PHE A 149 9.31 -7.84 -9.23
C PHE A 149 7.83 -7.58 -9.47
N MET A 150 7.10 -7.01 -8.50
CA MET A 150 5.68 -6.68 -8.64
C MET A 150 5.42 -5.64 -9.75
N PHE A 151 6.16 -4.54 -9.76
CA PHE A 151 5.98 -3.52 -10.81
C PHE A 151 6.46 -3.99 -12.18
N THR A 152 7.52 -4.80 -12.23
CA THR A 152 7.97 -5.40 -13.50
C THR A 152 6.95 -6.43 -14.01
N ALA A 153 6.35 -7.23 -13.14
CA ALA A 153 5.25 -8.13 -13.49
C ALA A 153 4.06 -7.36 -14.06
N MET A 154 3.69 -6.22 -13.46
CA MET A 154 2.61 -5.36 -13.95
C MET A 154 2.93 -4.74 -15.32
N LEU A 155 4.16 -4.26 -15.50
CA LEU A 155 4.63 -3.72 -16.77
C LEU A 155 4.56 -4.78 -17.88
N PHE A 156 5.07 -5.97 -17.59
CA PHE A 156 5.04 -7.10 -18.51
C PHE A 156 3.60 -7.55 -18.79
N SER A 157 2.74 -7.62 -17.79
CA SER A 157 1.31 -7.91 -17.94
C SER A 157 0.63 -6.96 -18.91
N THR A 158 0.83 -5.65 -18.71
CA THR A 158 0.26 -4.60 -19.57
C THR A 158 0.75 -4.76 -21.00
N ARG A 159 2.07 -4.92 -21.18
CA ARG A 159 2.67 -5.08 -22.51
C ARG A 159 2.22 -6.36 -23.20
N THR A 160 2.07 -7.45 -22.44
CA THR A 160 1.60 -8.76 -22.94
C THR A 160 0.13 -8.67 -23.35
N GLY A 161 -0.72 -7.99 -22.58
CA GLY A 161 -2.11 -7.72 -22.95
C GLY A 161 -2.23 -6.95 -24.27
N ILE A 162 -1.42 -5.91 -24.45
CA ILE A 162 -1.32 -5.16 -25.71
C ILE A 162 -0.84 -6.07 -26.86
N GLU A 163 0.15 -6.94 -26.62
CA GLU A 163 0.63 -7.90 -27.63
C GLU A 163 -0.47 -8.89 -28.06
N ALA A 164 -1.27 -9.38 -27.11
CA ALA A 164 -2.37 -10.30 -27.34
C ALA A 164 -3.44 -9.69 -28.26
N LEU A 165 -3.76 -8.41 -28.06
CA LEU A 165 -4.68 -7.65 -28.92
C LEU A 165 -4.13 -7.53 -30.34
N ARG A 166 -2.82 -7.29 -30.47
CA ARG A 166 -2.12 -7.06 -31.75
C ARG A 166 -1.71 -8.32 -32.51
N LYS A 167 -1.99 -9.52 -31.97
CA LYS A 167 -1.57 -10.83 -32.54
C LYS A 167 -0.06 -10.92 -32.76
N GLY A 168 0.74 -10.37 -31.83
CA GLY A 168 2.19 -10.34 -32.01
C GLY A 168 2.87 -11.69 -31.73
N PRO A 169 4.08 -11.94 -32.29
CA PRO A 169 4.75 -13.24 -32.25
C PRO A 169 5.34 -13.58 -30.87
N SER A 170 5.49 -12.58 -29.99
CA SER A 170 6.21 -12.72 -28.72
C SER A 170 5.35 -13.21 -27.54
N LEU A 171 4.07 -13.49 -27.78
CA LEU A 171 3.06 -13.75 -26.74
C LEU A 171 3.46 -14.84 -25.73
N LYS A 172 4.05 -15.96 -26.19
CA LYS A 172 4.43 -17.08 -25.32
C LYS A 172 5.49 -16.68 -24.28
N TRP A 173 6.56 -16.03 -24.73
CA TRP A 173 7.66 -15.62 -23.85
C TRP A 173 7.21 -14.53 -22.89
N MET A 174 6.44 -13.54 -23.36
CA MET A 174 5.96 -12.44 -22.49
C MET A 174 4.98 -12.94 -21.43
N THR A 175 4.15 -13.93 -21.76
CA THR A 175 3.25 -14.59 -20.79
C THR A 175 4.05 -15.34 -19.72
N LEU A 176 5.08 -16.09 -20.13
CA LEU A 176 5.97 -16.79 -19.19
C LEU A 176 6.74 -15.82 -18.29
N ALA A 177 7.29 -14.75 -18.86
CA ALA A 177 8.01 -13.73 -18.11
C ALA A 177 7.09 -13.08 -17.06
N THR A 178 5.86 -12.72 -17.44
CA THR A 178 4.87 -12.16 -16.50
C THR A 178 4.57 -13.13 -15.36
N LEU A 179 4.35 -14.41 -15.68
CA LEU A 179 4.09 -15.46 -14.69
C LEU A 179 5.25 -15.65 -13.70
N ILE A 180 6.49 -15.70 -14.20
CA ILE A 180 7.69 -15.85 -13.36
C ILE A 180 7.87 -14.62 -12.45
N LEU A 181 7.77 -13.41 -13.01
CA LEU A 181 7.90 -12.18 -12.23
C LEU A 181 6.82 -12.07 -11.14
N LEU A 182 5.58 -12.41 -11.47
CA LEU A 182 4.48 -12.44 -10.50
C LEU A 182 4.66 -13.54 -9.46
N GLY A 183 5.18 -14.70 -9.84
CA GLY A 183 5.52 -15.78 -8.90
C GLY A 183 6.60 -15.36 -7.91
N LEU A 184 7.71 -14.78 -8.40
CA LEU A 184 8.81 -14.32 -7.54
C LEU A 184 8.39 -13.14 -6.65
N GLY A 185 7.74 -12.13 -7.22
CA GLY A 185 7.30 -10.95 -6.48
C GLY A 185 6.14 -11.26 -5.54
N GLY A 186 5.07 -11.86 -6.05
CA GLY A 186 3.81 -12.07 -5.35
C GLY A 186 3.79 -13.33 -4.49
N MET A 187 4.13 -14.49 -5.06
CA MET A 187 3.97 -15.78 -4.37
C MET A 187 5.16 -16.19 -3.50
N LEU A 188 6.36 -15.62 -3.73
CA LEU A 188 7.56 -15.92 -2.96
C LEU A 188 7.94 -14.77 -2.03
N LEU A 189 8.24 -13.58 -2.59
CA LEU A 189 8.66 -12.45 -1.77
C LEU A 189 7.51 -11.80 -1.00
N GLY A 190 6.28 -11.81 -1.54
CA GLY A 190 5.08 -11.30 -0.86
C GLY A 190 4.88 -11.93 0.52
N PRO A 191 4.79 -13.28 0.63
CA PRO A 191 4.73 -13.98 1.91
C PRO A 191 5.86 -13.67 2.88
N ILE A 192 7.07 -13.48 2.36
CA ILE A 192 8.22 -13.14 3.20
C ILE A 192 8.05 -11.73 3.77
N VAL A 193 7.66 -10.76 2.93
CA VAL A 193 7.35 -9.39 3.38
C VAL A 193 6.23 -9.39 4.41
N GLN A 194 5.17 -10.19 4.19
CA GLN A 194 4.05 -10.39 5.13
C GLN A 194 4.54 -10.91 6.48
N LYS A 195 5.44 -11.90 6.48
CA LYS A 195 6.00 -12.50 7.70
C LYS A 195 6.74 -11.46 8.54
N PHE A 196 7.58 -10.63 7.92
CA PHE A 196 8.28 -9.56 8.62
C PHE A 196 7.34 -8.46 9.12
N ALA A 197 6.32 -8.12 8.33
CA ALA A 197 5.40 -7.03 8.65
C ALA A 197 4.35 -7.39 9.71
N PHE A 198 3.86 -8.64 9.73
CA PHE A 198 2.68 -9.04 10.51
C PHE A 198 2.81 -10.41 11.21
N GLY A 199 3.93 -11.11 11.05
CA GLY A 199 4.17 -12.37 11.76
C GLY A 199 3.65 -13.63 11.06
N GLU A 200 2.96 -13.52 9.92
CA GLU A 200 2.43 -14.66 9.16
C GLU A 200 2.94 -14.68 7.72
N PHE A 201 3.22 -15.86 7.16
CA PHE A 201 3.66 -15.99 5.77
C PHE A 201 2.50 -15.85 4.78
N TRP A 202 1.35 -16.44 5.10
CA TRP A 202 0.21 -16.45 4.21
C TRP A 202 -1.07 -16.53 5.02
N THR A 203 -1.96 -15.58 4.79
CA THR A 203 -3.27 -15.46 5.43
C THR A 203 -4.41 -15.51 4.41
N GLY A 204 -4.11 -15.78 3.14
CA GLY A 204 -5.09 -16.10 2.10
C GLY A 204 -5.52 -17.56 2.06
N TRP A 205 -6.37 -17.91 1.10
CA TRP A 205 -6.86 -19.26 0.86
C TRP A 205 -5.69 -20.22 0.59
N PRO A 206 -5.73 -21.48 1.09
CA PRO A 206 -6.83 -22.11 1.84
C PRO A 206 -6.79 -21.86 3.36
N PHE A 207 -5.77 -21.17 3.88
CA PHE A 207 -5.53 -21.05 5.32
C PHE A 207 -6.22 -19.85 5.97
N GLY A 208 -6.64 -18.86 5.18
CA GLY A 208 -7.38 -17.70 5.65
C GLY A 208 -8.14 -16.97 4.55
N GLN A 209 -8.55 -15.73 4.83
CA GLN A 209 -9.41 -14.92 3.97
C GLN A 209 -8.80 -13.56 3.60
N ASP A 210 -7.49 -13.37 3.78
CA ASP A 210 -6.83 -12.12 3.47
C ASP A 210 -7.00 -11.72 2.00
N LEU A 211 -7.48 -10.50 1.80
CA LEU A 211 -7.78 -9.98 0.49
C LEU A 211 -6.51 -9.82 -0.37
N THR A 212 -5.39 -9.43 0.23
CA THR A 212 -4.13 -9.15 -0.48
C THR A 212 -3.51 -10.43 -1.01
N ASP A 213 -3.46 -11.47 -0.18
CA ASP A 213 -2.98 -12.79 -0.55
C ASP A 213 -3.90 -13.44 -1.58
N ASN A 214 -5.22 -13.39 -1.36
CA ASN A 214 -6.21 -13.94 -2.30
C ASN A 214 -6.17 -13.27 -3.67
N LYS A 215 -6.05 -11.95 -3.71
CA LYS A 215 -5.84 -11.20 -4.96
C LYS A 215 -4.60 -11.71 -5.69
N THR A 216 -3.48 -11.83 -4.99
CA THR A 216 -2.22 -12.29 -5.57
C THR A 216 -2.34 -13.72 -6.11
N LEU A 217 -3.00 -14.61 -5.37
CA LEU A 217 -3.27 -15.99 -5.80
C LEU A 217 -4.16 -16.05 -7.04
N ILE A 218 -5.26 -15.27 -7.09
CA ILE A 218 -6.16 -15.21 -8.26
C ILE A 218 -5.41 -14.71 -9.49
N ALA A 219 -4.62 -13.65 -9.34
CA ALA A 219 -3.76 -13.13 -10.41
C ALA A 219 -2.78 -14.21 -10.90
N PHE A 220 -2.09 -14.88 -9.99
CA PHE A 220 -1.11 -15.91 -10.33
C PHE A 220 -1.77 -17.10 -11.04
N ALA A 221 -2.92 -17.58 -10.55
CA ALA A 221 -3.69 -18.66 -11.17
C ALA A 221 -4.17 -18.28 -12.57
N ALA A 222 -4.67 -17.05 -12.77
CA ALA A 222 -5.08 -16.57 -14.08
C ALA A 222 -3.92 -16.55 -15.09
N TRP A 223 -2.74 -16.05 -14.68
CA TRP A 223 -1.53 -16.05 -15.51
C TRP A 223 -1.00 -17.46 -15.78
N PHE A 224 -1.10 -18.36 -14.80
CA PHE A 224 -0.70 -19.76 -14.95
C PHE A 224 -1.58 -20.46 -15.99
N ILE A 225 -2.91 -20.30 -15.92
CA ILE A 225 -3.85 -20.83 -16.91
C ILE A 225 -3.59 -20.23 -18.30
N ALA A 226 -3.38 -18.91 -18.38
CA ALA A 226 -3.06 -18.24 -19.64
C ALA A 226 -1.79 -18.80 -20.29
N TYR A 227 -0.74 -19.02 -19.49
CA TYR A 227 0.49 -19.65 -19.95
C TYR A 227 0.25 -21.07 -20.48
N LEU A 228 -0.47 -21.92 -19.75
CA LEU A 228 -0.77 -23.29 -20.20
C LEU A 228 -1.51 -23.32 -21.54
N ARG A 229 -2.46 -22.39 -21.75
CA ARG A 229 -3.25 -22.29 -22.99
C ARG A 229 -2.41 -21.79 -24.16
N VAL A 230 -1.63 -20.73 -23.95
CA VAL A 230 -0.79 -20.13 -24.99
C VAL A 230 0.43 -20.97 -25.32
N ARG A 231 0.96 -21.76 -24.37
CA ARG A 231 2.03 -22.73 -24.62
C ARG A 231 1.58 -23.76 -25.66
N LYS A 232 0.37 -24.31 -25.50
CA LYS A 232 -0.24 -25.29 -26.43
C LYS A 232 -0.55 -24.67 -27.79
N ASP A 233 -1.26 -23.55 -27.80
CA ASP A 233 -1.61 -22.85 -29.04
C ASP A 233 -1.61 -21.33 -28.81
N ALA A 234 -0.81 -20.61 -29.59
CA ALA A 234 -0.68 -19.15 -29.50
C ALA A 234 -1.95 -18.41 -29.94
N SER A 235 -2.89 -19.07 -30.63
CA SER A 235 -4.19 -18.52 -31.00
C SER A 235 -5.07 -18.22 -29.77
N ASN A 236 -4.82 -18.89 -28.63
CA ASN A 236 -5.55 -18.77 -27.35
C ASN A 236 -5.28 -17.46 -26.59
N ARG A 237 -5.02 -16.37 -27.31
CA ARG A 237 -4.71 -15.03 -26.76
C ARG A 237 -5.80 -14.43 -25.87
N GLY A 238 -7.05 -14.90 -25.99
CA GLY A 238 -8.16 -14.48 -25.12
C GLY A 238 -7.87 -14.71 -23.63
N TRP A 239 -7.16 -15.80 -23.29
CA TRP A 239 -6.77 -16.08 -21.91
C TRP A 239 -5.75 -15.08 -21.36
N VAL A 240 -4.84 -14.60 -22.20
CA VAL A 240 -3.86 -13.57 -21.81
C VAL A 240 -4.55 -12.23 -21.58
N ILE A 241 -5.49 -11.86 -22.47
CA ILE A 241 -6.27 -10.63 -22.30
C ILE A 241 -7.05 -10.69 -20.98
N ALA A 242 -7.71 -11.80 -20.70
CA ALA A 242 -8.42 -12.01 -19.44
C ALA A 242 -7.48 -11.92 -18.22
N ALA A 243 -6.32 -12.58 -18.26
CA ALA A 243 -5.33 -12.53 -17.17
C ALA A 243 -4.75 -11.11 -16.96
N SER A 244 -4.48 -10.37 -18.03
CA SER A 244 -4.04 -8.97 -17.96
C SER A 244 -5.11 -8.07 -17.32
N ILE A 245 -6.39 -8.25 -17.69
CA ILE A 245 -7.50 -7.50 -17.09
C ILE A 245 -7.65 -7.84 -15.61
N ILE A 246 -7.64 -9.14 -15.25
CA ILE A 246 -7.73 -9.59 -13.85
C ILE A 246 -6.61 -8.97 -13.02
N LEU A 247 -5.36 -9.04 -13.49
CA LEU A 247 -4.23 -8.45 -12.79
C LEU A 247 -4.36 -6.93 -12.66
N LEU A 248 -4.79 -6.23 -13.72
CA LEU A 248 -5.05 -4.79 -13.66
C LEU A 248 -6.15 -4.46 -12.63
N SER A 249 -7.28 -5.17 -12.65
CA SER A 249 -8.38 -4.97 -11.71
C SER A 249 -7.92 -5.18 -10.26
N ILE A 250 -7.10 -6.19 -10.01
CA ILE A 250 -6.50 -6.43 -8.69
C ILE A 250 -5.64 -5.26 -8.25
N PHE A 251 -4.81 -4.72 -9.14
CA PHE A 251 -3.99 -3.56 -8.86
C PHE A 251 -4.81 -2.27 -8.66
N LEU A 252 -5.99 -2.15 -9.27
CA LEU A 252 -6.86 -1.00 -9.07
C LEU A 252 -7.58 -1.02 -7.71
N ILE A 253 -7.71 -2.17 -7.05
CA ILE A 253 -8.27 -2.22 -5.69
C ILE A 253 -7.15 -1.83 -4.71
N PRO A 254 -7.29 -0.74 -3.92
CA PRO A 254 -6.22 -0.28 -3.06
C PRO A 254 -5.70 -1.40 -2.15
N HIS A 255 -4.38 -1.49 -2.04
CA HIS A 255 -3.71 -2.52 -1.24
C HIS A 255 -4.16 -2.42 0.21
N SER A 256 -4.41 -3.55 0.87
CA SER A 256 -4.66 -3.58 2.31
C SER A 256 -5.91 -2.81 2.83
N MET A 257 -6.92 -2.55 1.99
CA MET A 257 -8.22 -1.99 2.43
C MET A 257 -8.93 -2.84 3.52
N PHE A 258 -8.50 -4.09 3.74
CA PHE A 258 -9.00 -5.02 4.76
C PHE A 258 -7.87 -5.91 5.32
N GLY A 259 -6.67 -5.33 5.50
CA GLY A 259 -5.52 -6.08 6.01
C GLY A 259 -5.64 -6.42 7.51
N SER A 260 -4.79 -7.32 7.98
CA SER A 260 -4.79 -7.82 9.37
C SER A 260 -4.89 -6.74 10.46
N GLU A 261 -5.77 -6.96 11.43
CA GLU A 261 -6.01 -6.12 12.61
C GLU A 261 -5.71 -6.93 13.88
N LEU A 262 -5.05 -6.33 14.86
CA LEU A 262 -4.91 -6.93 16.19
C LEU A 262 -6.23 -6.86 16.94
N ASP A 263 -6.74 -7.99 17.41
CA ASP A 263 -7.86 -8.01 18.35
C ASP A 263 -7.34 -7.71 19.75
N HIS A 264 -7.75 -6.58 20.31
CA HIS A 264 -7.31 -6.14 21.64
C HIS A 264 -7.89 -6.97 22.79
N THR A 265 -8.93 -7.77 22.55
CA THR A 265 -9.53 -8.67 23.56
C THR A 265 -8.81 -10.01 23.63
N THR A 266 -8.39 -10.57 22.49
CA THR A 266 -7.72 -11.88 22.44
C THR A 266 -6.20 -11.77 22.32
N GLY A 267 -5.67 -10.61 21.91
CA GLY A 267 -4.25 -10.42 21.61
C GLY A 267 -3.81 -11.07 20.30
N GLU A 268 -4.74 -11.63 19.52
CA GLU A 268 -4.47 -12.32 18.27
C GLU A 268 -4.66 -11.40 17.06
N VAL A 269 -3.85 -11.61 16.03
CA VAL A 269 -3.99 -10.90 14.76
C VAL A 269 -5.09 -11.58 13.94
N LYS A 270 -6.19 -10.87 13.69
CA LYS A 270 -7.29 -11.32 12.83
C LYS A 270 -7.18 -10.70 11.44
N THR A 271 -7.51 -11.46 10.41
CA THR A 271 -7.40 -11.00 9.02
C THR A 271 -8.72 -11.11 8.28
N GLY A 272 -9.14 -10.05 7.59
CA GLY A 272 -10.29 -10.08 6.66
C GLY A 272 -11.69 -9.95 7.28
N ARG A 273 -11.91 -9.01 8.22
CA ARG A 273 -13.27 -8.60 8.62
C ARG A 273 -13.55 -7.16 8.22
#